data_AF-A0A957EYU9-F1
#
_entry.id   AF-A0A957EYU9-F1
#
_cell.length_a   1.000
_cell.length_b   1.000
_cell.length_c   1.000
_cell.angle_alpha   90.00
_cell.angle_beta   90.00
_cell.angle_gamma   90.00
#
_symmetry.space_group_name_H-M   'P 1'
#
loop_
_entity.id
_entity.type
_entity.pdbx_description
1 polymer ?
#
loop_
_entity_poly.entity_id
_entity_poly.type
_entity_poly.pdbx_seq_one_letter_code
_entity_poly.pdbx_strand_id
1 'polypeptide(L)'
;GGQFTQVFRVSRVMEAEMTNGRFTRPTNFNLQTFWQSWSERVEQQREKVSVTLAVSPAGVLPLSHLLGDAIHPLVAASPSDDYGRLHLTLSFASLEEAGQRLMGLGTAVDILHPPALRHHLHHLATQLVQQYANTP
;
A
#
# COMPACT_ATOMS: atom_id res chain seq x y z
N GLY A 1 -17.16 33.98 8.65
CA GLY A 1 -15.94 33.19 8.37
C GLY A 1 -16.29 31.73 8.52
N GLY A 2 -16.12 30.91 7.48
CA GLY A 2 -16.52 29.50 7.51
C GLY A 2 -15.66 28.69 8.48
N GLN A 3 -16.28 27.88 9.33
CA GLN A 3 -15.57 26.85 10.08
C GLN A 3 -15.06 25.80 9.09
N PHE A 4 -13.75 25.64 8.99
CA PHE A 4 -13.13 24.56 8.22
C PHE A 4 -12.70 23.45 9.18
N THR A 5 -13.28 22.25 9.02
CA THR A 5 -12.84 21.08 9.78
C THR A 5 -11.55 20.54 9.18
N GLN A 6 -10.49 20.53 9.99
CA GLN A 6 -9.20 19.96 9.61
C GLN A 6 -9.00 18.59 10.28
N VAL A 7 -8.30 17.69 9.59
CA VAL A 7 -7.98 16.36 10.09
C VAL A 7 -6.47 16.20 10.10
N PHE A 8 -5.93 15.83 11.25
CA PHE A 8 -4.50 15.61 11.45
C PHE A 8 -4.24 14.13 11.75
N ARG A 9 -3.18 13.57 11.14
CA ARG A 9 -2.68 12.25 11.51
C ARG A 9 -1.94 12.36 12.84
N VAL A 10 -2.33 11.55 13.82
CA VAL A 10 -1.68 11.52 15.14
C VAL A 10 -0.17 11.25 15.02
N SER A 11 0.25 10.37 14.12
CA SER A 11 1.68 10.08 13.88
C SER A 11 2.51 11.26 13.34
N ARG A 12 1.87 12.37 12.95
CA ARG A 12 2.55 13.60 12.51
C ARG A 12 2.55 14.70 13.58
N VAL A 13 1.93 14.46 14.73
CA VAL A 13 1.98 15.39 15.86
C VAL A 13 3.32 15.18 16.57
N MET A 14 4.18 16.19 16.51
CA MET A 14 5.50 16.15 17.14
C MET A 14 5.44 16.46 18.64
N GLU A 15 4.60 17.43 19.01
CA GLU A 15 4.44 17.90 20.39
C GLU A 15 3.01 18.43 20.59
N ALA A 16 2.52 18.34 21.83
CA ALA A 16 1.22 18.87 22.22
C ALA A 16 1.29 19.42 23.65
N GLU A 17 0.91 20.68 23.83
CA GLU A 17 0.91 21.36 25.12
C GLU A 17 -0.51 21.74 25.55
N MET A 18 -0.82 21.62 26.84
CA MET A 18 -2.08 22.11 27.40
C MET A 18 -2.07 23.63 27.51
N THR A 19 -3.15 24.26 27.04
CA THR A 19 -3.37 25.71 27.22
C THR A 19 -4.49 25.95 28.23
N ASN A 20 -4.53 27.15 28.81
CA ASN A 20 -5.63 27.59 29.69
C ASN A 20 -6.92 27.95 28.91
N GLY A 21 -6.94 27.74 27.60
CA GLY A 21 -8.08 28.02 26.73
C GLY A 21 -9.20 27.00 26.90
N ARG A 22 -10.44 27.45 26.74
CA ARG A 22 -11.62 26.58 26.64
C ARG A 22 -12.19 26.65 25.23
N PHE A 23 -12.82 25.56 24.80
CA PHE A 23 -13.55 25.52 23.52
C PHE A 23 -14.95 24.93 23.73
N THR A 24 -15.88 25.33 22.88
CA THR A 24 -17.22 24.75 22.82
C THR A 24 -17.30 23.82 21.62
N ARG A 25 -17.63 22.55 21.85
CA ARG A 25 -17.86 21.59 20.77
C ARG A 25 -19.09 22.02 19.95
N PRO A 26 -19.00 22.07 18.61
CA PRO A 26 -20.18 22.37 17.78
C PRO A 26 -21.28 21.31 18.00
N THR A 27 -22.49 21.75 18.34
CA THR A 27 -23.63 20.86 18.68
C THR A 27 -24.06 19.98 17.50
N ASN A 28 -23.88 20.47 16.27
CA ASN A 28 -24.33 19.80 15.07
C ASN A 28 -23.23 18.96 14.40
N PHE A 29 -22.06 18.82 15.02
CA PHE A 29 -20.96 18.05 14.46
C PHE A 29 -21.09 16.56 14.78
N ASN A 30 -21.56 15.79 13.79
CA ASN A 30 -21.55 14.33 13.84
C ASN A 30 -20.18 13.79 13.38
N LEU A 31 -19.38 13.32 14.34
CA LEU A 31 -18.04 12.78 14.07
C LEU A 31 -18.08 11.54 13.16
N GLN A 32 -19.05 10.65 13.35
CA GLN A 32 -19.14 9.40 12.60
C GLN A 32 -19.41 9.64 11.11
N THR A 33 -20.43 10.46 10.79
CA THR A 33 -20.78 10.81 9.42
C THR A 33 -19.67 11.62 8.74
N PHE A 34 -19.07 12.57 9.48
CA PHE A 34 -17.92 13.32 8.99
C PHE A 34 -16.74 12.39 8.69
N TRP A 35 -16.42 11.46 9.59
CA TRP A 35 -15.29 10.55 9.41
C TRP A 35 -15.47 9.62 8.21
N GLN A 36 -16.66 9.01 8.06
CA GLN A 36 -16.97 8.14 6.91
C GLN A 36 -16.77 8.88 5.58
N SER A 37 -17.42 10.02 5.42
CA SER A 37 -17.32 10.83 4.19
C SER A 37 -15.90 11.36 3.94
N TRP A 38 -15.18 11.78 4.99
CA TRP A 38 -13.81 12.23 4.87
C TRP A 38 -12.88 11.08 4.46
N SER A 39 -12.98 9.92 5.09
CA SER A 39 -12.16 8.74 4.79
C SER A 39 -12.35 8.25 3.36
N GLU A 40 -13.60 8.16 2.89
CA GLU A 40 -13.90 7.78 1.51
C GLU A 40 -13.27 8.76 0.49
N ARG A 41 -13.45 10.06 0.72
CA ARG A 41 -12.86 11.10 -0.15
C ARG A 41 -11.34 11.05 -0.16
N VAL A 42 -10.71 10.85 1.00
CA VAL A 42 -9.26 10.78 1.12
C VAL A 42 -8.70 9.53 0.45
N GLU A 43 -9.39 8.39 0.55
CA GLU A 43 -9.00 7.16 -0.12
C GLU A 43 -9.12 7.31 -1.65
N GLN A 44 -10.17 7.97 -2.14
CA GLN A 44 -10.35 8.26 -3.57
C GLN A 44 -9.32 9.26 -4.12
N GLN A 45 -8.89 10.22 -3.30
CA GLN A 45 -7.89 11.23 -3.67
C GLN A 45 -6.45 10.76 -3.46
N ARG A 46 -6.25 9.58 -2.88
CA ARG A 46 -4.91 9.06 -2.61
C ARG A 46 -4.26 8.66 -3.92
N GLU A 47 -3.15 9.32 -4.24
CA GLU A 47 -2.30 8.91 -5.36
C GLU A 47 -1.81 7.47 -5.11
N LYS A 48 -2.19 6.58 -6.02
CA LYS A 48 -1.82 5.16 -5.97
C LYS A 48 -0.46 4.98 -6.62
N VAL A 49 0.32 4.06 -6.08
CA VAL A 49 1.57 3.62 -6.68
C VAL A 49 1.25 2.54 -7.71
N SER A 50 1.55 2.81 -8.97
CA SER A 50 1.48 1.82 -10.03
C SER A 50 2.75 0.98 -10.04
N VAL A 51 2.60 -0.34 -9.98
CA VAL A 51 3.70 -1.31 -9.94
C VAL A 51 3.58 -2.25 -11.12
N THR A 52 4.60 -2.27 -11.97
CA THR A 52 4.71 -3.21 -13.08
C THR A 52 5.62 -4.36 -12.68
N LEU A 53 5.15 -5.58 -12.89
CA LEU A 53 5.85 -6.80 -12.46
C LEU A 53 5.70 -7.92 -13.51
N ALA A 54 6.69 -8.80 -13.54
CA ALA A 54 6.65 -10.05 -14.30
C ALA A 54 6.34 -11.21 -13.33
N VAL A 55 5.30 -11.99 -13.61
CA VAL A 55 4.89 -13.15 -12.80
C VAL A 55 5.26 -14.42 -13.53
N SER A 56 6.01 -15.29 -12.87
CA SER A 56 6.23 -16.65 -13.37
C SER A 56 4.92 -17.44 -13.46
N PRO A 57 4.81 -18.46 -14.33
CA PRO A 57 3.61 -19.32 -14.38
C PRO A 57 3.23 -19.90 -13.00
N ALA A 58 4.22 -20.28 -12.18
CA ALA A 58 4.03 -20.78 -10.83
C ALA A 58 3.55 -19.70 -9.83
N GLY A 59 3.79 -18.42 -10.13
CA GLY A 59 3.42 -17.28 -9.29
C GLY A 59 1.97 -16.81 -9.44
N VAL A 60 1.26 -17.27 -10.47
CA VAL A 60 -0.11 -16.83 -10.75
C VAL A 60 -1.09 -17.23 -9.63
N LEU A 61 -0.99 -18.47 -9.14
CA LEU A 61 -1.85 -18.96 -8.06
C LEU A 61 -1.57 -18.28 -6.70
N PRO A 62 -0.30 -18.12 -6.26
CA PRO A 62 0.02 -17.28 -5.09
C PRO A 62 -0.49 -15.85 -5.24
N LEU A 63 -0.38 -15.26 -6.43
CA LEU A 63 -0.84 -13.91 -6.70
C LEU A 63 -2.37 -13.79 -6.58
N SER A 64 -3.13 -14.79 -7.05
CA SER A 64 -4.59 -14.79 -6.88
C SER A 64 -5.00 -14.95 -5.42
N HIS A 65 -4.28 -15.71 -4.61
CA HIS A 65 -4.55 -15.75 -3.17
C HIS A 65 -4.27 -14.40 -2.48
N LEU A 66 -3.26 -13.66 -2.94
CA LEU A 66 -2.90 -12.36 -2.38
C LEU A 66 -3.89 -11.24 -2.75
N LEU A 67 -4.39 -11.23 -3.99
CA LEU A 67 -5.19 -10.14 -4.55
C LEU A 67 -6.67 -10.47 -4.70
N GLY A 68 -7.05 -11.74 -4.48
CA GLY A 68 -8.39 -12.26 -4.70
C GLY A 68 -8.73 -12.46 -6.18
N ASP A 69 -9.95 -12.93 -6.42
CA ASP A 69 -10.43 -13.36 -7.75
C ASP A 69 -10.48 -12.23 -8.79
N ALA A 70 -10.45 -10.96 -8.35
CA ALA A 70 -10.40 -9.80 -9.22
C ALA A 70 -9.15 -9.78 -10.14
N ILE A 71 -8.12 -10.58 -9.84
CA ILE A 71 -6.91 -10.68 -10.67
C ILE A 71 -7.09 -11.51 -11.94
N HIS A 72 -8.06 -12.44 -11.97
CA HIS A 72 -8.26 -13.35 -13.10
C HIS A 72 -8.45 -12.66 -14.46
N PRO A 73 -9.30 -11.64 -14.62
CA PRO A 73 -9.43 -10.94 -15.90
C PRO A 73 -8.14 -10.23 -16.29
N LEU A 74 -7.38 -9.69 -15.33
CA LEU A 74 -6.11 -9.03 -15.58
C LEU A 74 -5.07 -10.04 -16.09
N VAL A 75 -4.96 -11.20 -15.43
CA VAL A 75 -4.07 -12.31 -15.83
C VAL A 75 -4.40 -12.78 -17.25
N ALA A 76 -5.68 -13.00 -17.56
CA ALA A 76 -6.11 -13.46 -18.88
C ALA A 76 -5.81 -12.44 -19.99
N ALA A 77 -5.84 -11.15 -19.68
CA ALA A 77 -5.58 -10.07 -20.64
C ALA A 77 -4.08 -9.70 -20.76
N SER A 78 -3.21 -10.28 -19.94
CA SER A 78 -1.82 -9.86 -19.86
C SER A 78 -0.93 -10.58 -20.86
N PRO A 79 -0.01 -9.86 -21.53
CA PRO A 79 0.95 -10.51 -22.41
C PRO A 79 1.91 -11.38 -21.60
N SER A 80 2.30 -12.50 -22.20
CA SER A 80 3.42 -13.31 -21.73
C SER A 80 4.68 -12.97 -22.51
N ASP A 81 5.83 -13.04 -21.84
CA ASP A 81 7.14 -12.98 -22.49
C ASP A 81 7.57 -14.34 -23.06
N ASP A 82 8.74 -14.40 -23.69
CA ASP A 82 9.32 -15.62 -24.28
C ASP A 82 9.54 -16.75 -23.26
N TYR A 83 9.52 -16.43 -21.95
CA TYR A 83 9.67 -17.37 -20.85
C TYR A 83 8.32 -17.73 -20.19
N GLY A 84 7.20 -17.29 -20.77
CA GLY A 84 5.86 -17.52 -20.26
C GLY A 84 5.51 -16.68 -19.02
N ARG A 85 6.29 -15.63 -18.70
CA ARG A 85 6.01 -14.76 -17.56
C ARG A 85 5.00 -13.69 -17.96
N LEU A 86 3.98 -13.49 -17.12
CA LEU A 86 2.93 -12.51 -17.36
C LEU A 86 3.34 -11.13 -16.86
N HIS A 87 3.17 -10.12 -17.70
CA HIS A 87 3.45 -8.73 -17.33
C HIS A 87 2.18 -8.05 -16.84
N LEU A 88 2.14 -7.75 -15.54
CA LEU A 88 0.99 -7.14 -14.88
C LEU A 88 1.34 -5.75 -14.38
N THR A 89 0.34 -4.86 -14.36
CA THR A 89 0.44 -3.58 -13.64
C THR A 89 -0.64 -3.52 -12.56
N LEU A 90 -0.21 -3.37 -11.31
CA LEU A 90 -1.06 -3.36 -10.12
C LEU A 90 -0.98 -1.99 -9.45
N SER A 91 -2.07 -1.59 -8.79
CA SER A 91 -2.12 -0.33 -8.04
C SER A 91 -2.15 -0.60 -6.54
N PHE A 92 -1.24 0.04 -5.82
CA PHE A 92 -1.09 -0.03 -4.37
C PHE A 92 -1.29 1.35 -3.73
N ALA A 93 -1.64 1.39 -2.45
CA ALA A 93 -1.81 2.61 -1.69
C ALA A 93 -0.46 3.26 -1.30
N SER A 94 0.64 2.50 -1.29
CA SER A 94 2.01 3.00 -1.11
C SER A 94 3.07 1.99 -1.58
N LEU A 95 4.33 2.45 -1.69
CA LEU A 95 5.49 1.57 -1.93
C LEU A 95 5.70 0.57 -0.79
N GLU A 96 5.46 0.99 0.44
CA GLU A 96 5.61 0.15 1.63
C GLU A 96 4.58 -0.99 1.66
N GLU A 97 3.31 -0.67 1.37
CA GLU A 97 2.26 -1.67 1.24
C GLU A 97 2.55 -2.64 0.09
N ALA A 98 2.97 -2.12 -1.07
CA ALA A 98 3.39 -2.94 -2.19
C ALA A 98 4.52 -3.90 -1.79
N GLY A 99 5.53 -3.39 -1.07
CA GLY A 99 6.66 -4.18 -0.58
C GLY A 99 6.24 -5.32 0.35
N GLN A 100 5.43 -5.02 1.36
CA GLN A 100 4.93 -6.01 2.32
C GLN A 100 4.12 -7.12 1.65
N ARG A 101 3.20 -6.76 0.75
CA ARG A 101 2.34 -7.73 0.05
C ARG A 101 3.13 -8.58 -0.93
N LEU A 102 3.97 -7.97 -1.76
CA LEU A 102 4.67 -8.66 -2.84
C LEU A 102 5.84 -9.50 -2.35
N MET A 103 6.45 -9.17 -1.20
CA MET A 103 7.52 -10.00 -0.62
C MET A 103 7.07 -11.42 -0.31
N GLY A 104 5.81 -11.62 0.09
CA GLY A 104 5.26 -12.95 0.36
C GLY A 104 5.22 -13.87 -0.86
N LEU A 105 5.33 -13.31 -2.07
CA LEU A 105 5.40 -14.08 -3.33
C LEU A 105 6.82 -14.56 -3.64
N GLY A 106 7.83 -14.12 -2.87
CA GLY A 106 9.22 -14.51 -3.04
C GLY A 106 9.74 -14.25 -4.45
N THR A 107 10.40 -15.25 -5.04
CA THR A 107 10.99 -15.16 -6.39
C THR A 107 9.99 -15.45 -7.50
N ALA A 108 8.71 -15.67 -7.19
CA ALA A 108 7.69 -15.94 -8.19
C ALA A 108 7.29 -14.68 -8.99
N VAL A 109 7.66 -13.50 -8.48
CA VAL A 109 7.45 -12.19 -9.10
C VAL A 109 8.77 -11.43 -9.21
N ASP A 110 8.95 -10.70 -10.32
CA ASP A 110 10.04 -9.74 -10.49
C ASP A 110 9.46 -8.34 -10.70
N ILE A 111 10.00 -7.35 -9.98
CA ILE A 111 9.52 -5.96 -10.04
C ILE A 111 10.28 -5.22 -11.13
N LEU A 112 9.54 -4.76 -12.13
CA LEU A 112 10.06 -4.01 -13.28
C LEU A 112 10.00 -2.50 -13.02
N HIS A 113 8.92 -2.01 -12.40
CA HIS A 113 8.72 -0.61 -12.04
C HIS A 113 7.83 -0.47 -10.81
N PRO A 114 8.02 0.54 -9.94
CA PRO A 114 9.09 1.52 -9.94
C PRO A 114 10.41 0.96 -9.37
N PRO A 115 11.59 1.45 -9.83
CA PRO A 115 12.88 1.04 -9.28
C PRO A 115 12.98 1.22 -7.75
N ALA A 116 12.31 2.23 -7.21
CA ALA A 116 12.24 2.46 -5.77
C ALA A 116 11.66 1.25 -5.00
N LEU A 117 10.68 0.54 -5.57
CA LEU A 117 10.13 -0.66 -4.94
C LEU A 117 11.14 -1.81 -4.94
N ARG A 118 11.90 -1.98 -6.02
CA ARG A 118 12.98 -2.98 -6.11
C ARG A 118 14.05 -2.73 -5.05
N HIS A 119 14.45 -1.48 -4.84
CA HIS A 119 15.38 -1.11 -3.76
C HIS A 119 14.79 -1.38 -2.37
N HIS A 120 13.52 -1.05 -2.17
CA HIS A 120 12.83 -1.31 -0.89
C HIS A 120 12.77 -2.81 -0.56
N LEU A 121 12.39 -3.66 -1.52
CA LEU A 121 12.39 -5.11 -1.36
C LEU A 121 13.78 -5.67 -1.09
N HIS A 122 14.81 -5.18 -1.80
CA HIS A 122 16.18 -5.59 -1.56
C HIS A 122 16.65 -5.27 -0.13
N HIS A 123 16.35 -4.06 0.36
CA HIS A 123 16.65 -3.66 1.73
C HIS A 123 15.98 -4.61 2.74
N LEU A 124 14.68 -4.84 2.60
CA LEU A 124 13.94 -5.72 3.51
C LEU A 124 14.46 -7.17 3.47
N ALA A 125 14.75 -7.71 2.28
CA ALA A 125 15.32 -9.05 2.15
C ALA A 125 16.69 -9.15 2.83
N THR A 126 17.51 -8.11 2.73
CA THR A 126 18.82 -8.05 3.40
C THR A 126 18.66 -8.05 4.92
N GLN A 127 17.73 -7.26 5.45
CA GLN A 127 17.42 -7.26 6.89
C GLN A 127 16.92 -8.62 7.37
N LEU A 128 16.07 -9.28 6.58
CA LEU A 128 15.57 -10.61 6.88
C LEU A 128 16.71 -11.63 6.97
N VAL A 129 17.61 -11.64 5.98
CA VAL A 129 18.79 -12.51 5.97
C VAL A 129 19.66 -12.24 7.20
N GLN A 130 19.93 -10.97 7.53
CA GLN A 130 20.72 -10.62 8.71
C GLN A 130 20.07 -11.07 10.03
N GLN A 131 18.75 -10.93 10.14
CA GLN A 131 18.00 -11.34 11.33
C GLN A 131 18.10 -12.85 11.55
N TYR A 132 17.97 -13.65 10.49
CA TYR A 132 17.99 -15.11 10.60
C TYR A 132 19.39 -15.72 10.53
N ALA A 133 20.40 -15.01 9.99
CA ALA A 133 21.79 -15.46 9.99
C ALA A 133 22.43 -15.46 11.39
N ASN A 134 21.90 -14.65 12.32
CA ASN A 134 22.36 -14.57 13.71
C ASN A 134 21.49 -15.42 14.67
N THR A 135 20.73 -16.38 14.13
CA THR A 135 20.01 -17.35 14.97
C THR A 135 21.02 -18.40 15.44
N PRO A 136 21.20 -18.61 16.75
CA PRO A 136 22.08 -19.67 17.27
C PRO A 136 21.60 -21.07 16.90
#